data_AF-A0A7C5ELL6-F1
#
_entry.id   AF-A0A7C5ELL6-F1
#
_cell.length_a   1.000
_cell.length_b   1.000
_cell.length_c   1.000
_cell.angle_alpha   90.00
_cell.angle_beta   90.00
_cell.angle_gamma   90.00
#
_symmetry.space_group_name_H-M   'P 1'
#
loop_
_entity.id
_entity.type
_entity.pdbx_description
1 polymer ?
#
loop_
_entity_poly.entity_id
_entity_poly.type
_entity_poly.pdbx_seq_one_letter_code
_entity_poly.pdbx_strand_id
1 'polypeptide(L)'
;MMEGPAVALRAGAARIDISPPIGVQLFGYPHARRISTGVHDPLWASALVLKSGGAQCALVALDLLFLDPPTARRIRRRVAAALGVEDSAVFISCSHTHSGPVTSFLAGWAGDIAMPAPDPEFLERVSEAVVHSACEASSSMRPASLAWTAARVEGVGCNRCDPTGPSDPEVGTLAVRGQEGGIISIVMVYGMHPTVLHEDCTLVSSDFPHYARIELEERFGGSMVALYHTGPAGDQSPRYHVKSQTFAEAERLGRRLGAAVANAVAAIPAGSYRSEPLIECRLAAFDPVRRRLPEPAEAERMLAEYSSALHRLRLAGADRAAVRTAECAVFGAEAAVHLARAAKSGTLDRLLNEYAPFEIQAIRIGDCALAGLPAEIFCEYGLRIRQAAGGRAFAVSLANGHMQGYITTAEASKKGGYEAAGAVFDWRTGDVMVETAGALLESLFSPKGRSDAQTGHDSGS
;
A
#
# COMPACT_ATOMS: atom_id res chain seq x y z
N MET A 1 30.47 27.99 18.99
CA MET A 1 29.90 26.79 19.62
C MET A 1 30.37 25.59 18.80
N MET A 2 31.06 24.63 19.41
CA MET A 2 31.43 23.41 18.71
C MET A 2 30.16 22.59 18.47
N GLU A 3 29.77 22.40 17.21
CA GLU A 3 28.77 21.39 16.84
C GLU A 3 29.26 20.06 17.41
N GLY A 4 28.48 19.45 18.31
CA GLY A 4 28.75 18.09 18.78
C GLY A 4 28.81 17.13 17.59
N PRO A 5 29.55 16.00 17.70
CA PRO A 5 29.72 15.09 16.58
C PRO A 5 28.34 14.64 16.06
N ALA A 6 28.07 14.90 14.78
CA ALA A 6 26.87 14.46 14.10
C ALA A 6 26.71 12.94 14.27
N VAL A 7 25.54 12.50 14.77
CA VAL A 7 25.30 11.09 15.08
C VAL A 7 25.00 10.34 13.79
N ALA A 8 25.92 9.45 13.41
CA ALA A 8 25.79 8.57 12.25
C ALA A 8 24.52 7.69 12.29
N LEU A 9 23.99 7.40 11.11
CA LEU A 9 22.82 6.56 10.88
C LEU A 9 23.01 5.19 11.53
N ARG A 10 21.99 4.78 12.28
CA ARG A 10 21.79 3.40 12.70
C ARG A 10 20.52 2.86 12.06
N ALA A 11 20.58 1.62 11.61
CA ALA A 11 19.46 0.95 10.99
C ALA A 11 19.38 -0.51 11.43
N GLY A 12 18.17 -1.01 11.60
CA GLY A 12 17.89 -2.41 11.91
C GLY A 12 16.55 -2.79 11.29
N ALA A 13 16.41 -4.07 10.95
CA ALA A 13 15.24 -4.58 10.27
C ALA A 13 14.90 -5.97 10.77
N ALA A 14 13.61 -6.29 10.81
CA ALA A 14 13.10 -7.58 11.26
C ALA A 14 11.78 -7.90 10.54
N ARG A 15 11.39 -9.17 10.56
CA ARG A 15 10.09 -9.61 10.06
C ARG A 15 9.50 -10.69 10.96
N ILE A 16 8.19 -10.61 11.20
CA ILE A 16 7.43 -11.60 11.97
C ILE A 16 6.37 -12.20 11.05
N ASP A 17 6.19 -13.52 11.11
CA ASP A 17 5.15 -14.22 10.37
C ASP A 17 3.77 -13.89 10.94
N ILE A 18 2.85 -13.46 10.08
CA ILE A 18 1.46 -13.13 10.40
C ILE A 18 0.47 -14.02 9.65
N SER A 19 0.91 -15.17 9.16
CA SER A 19 0.06 -16.13 8.44
C SER A 19 -1.12 -16.57 9.34
N PRO A 20 -2.35 -16.58 8.81
CA PRO A 20 -3.51 -17.04 9.57
C PRO A 20 -3.48 -18.56 9.74
N PRO A 21 -4.27 -19.11 10.69
CA PRO A 21 -4.55 -20.53 10.70
C PRO A 21 -5.24 -20.98 9.40
N ILE A 22 -5.13 -22.28 9.09
CA ILE A 22 -5.86 -22.91 7.98
C ILE A 22 -7.37 -22.84 8.29
N GLY A 23 -8.19 -22.67 7.26
CA GLY A 23 -9.65 -22.64 7.38
C GLY A 23 -10.25 -21.23 7.45
N VAL A 24 -9.48 -20.19 7.19
CA VAL A 24 -9.97 -18.79 7.14
C VAL A 24 -10.39 -18.40 5.73
N GLN A 25 -11.32 -17.46 5.59
CA GLN A 25 -11.68 -16.89 4.28
C GLN A 25 -10.56 -15.97 3.77
N LEU A 26 -10.13 -16.17 2.53
CA LEU A 26 -9.19 -15.29 1.82
C LEU A 26 -9.91 -14.06 1.25
N PHE A 27 -9.28 -12.90 1.36
CA PHE A 27 -9.90 -11.59 1.12
C PHE A 27 -9.59 -11.03 -0.28
N GLY A 28 -10.55 -10.31 -0.88
CA GLY A 28 -10.32 -9.50 -2.08
C GLY A 28 -11.03 -9.94 -3.36
N TYR A 29 -11.65 -11.12 -3.40
CA TYR A 29 -12.50 -11.56 -4.53
C TYR A 29 -13.95 -11.77 -4.06
N PRO A 30 -14.87 -10.82 -4.29
CA PRO A 30 -16.27 -10.96 -3.87
C PRO A 30 -16.91 -12.18 -4.54
N HIS A 31 -17.91 -12.75 -3.87
CA HIS A 31 -18.64 -13.98 -4.23
C HIS A 31 -17.82 -15.27 -4.23
N ALA A 32 -16.49 -15.19 -4.12
CA ALA A 32 -15.61 -16.36 -4.10
C ALA A 32 -15.39 -16.84 -2.67
N ARG A 33 -16.07 -17.93 -2.28
CA ARG A 33 -15.81 -18.62 -1.02
C ARG A 33 -14.48 -19.36 -1.09
N ARG A 34 -13.42 -18.71 -0.60
CA ARG A 34 -12.01 -19.15 -0.67
C ARG A 34 -11.53 -19.45 0.74
N ILE A 35 -11.97 -20.58 1.27
CA ILE A 35 -11.48 -21.04 2.57
C ILE A 35 -10.07 -21.59 2.40
N SER A 36 -9.12 -21.08 3.19
CA SER A 36 -7.72 -21.44 3.08
C SER A 36 -7.52 -22.92 3.35
N THR A 37 -6.82 -23.61 2.45
CA THR A 37 -6.49 -25.05 2.56
C THR A 37 -5.06 -25.29 3.03
N GLY A 38 -4.25 -24.22 3.08
CA GLY A 38 -2.85 -24.26 3.49
C GLY A 38 -2.19 -22.89 3.36
N VAL A 39 -0.93 -22.83 3.75
CA VAL A 39 -0.04 -21.67 3.55
C VAL A 39 1.04 -22.09 2.55
N HIS A 40 1.07 -21.44 1.39
CA HIS A 40 2.12 -21.68 0.39
C HIS A 40 3.40 -20.97 0.79
N ASP A 41 3.30 -19.69 1.09
CA ASP A 41 4.38 -18.85 1.61
C ASP A 41 3.90 -17.96 2.76
N PRO A 42 4.78 -17.62 3.71
CA PRO A 42 4.40 -16.80 4.85
C PRO A 42 3.94 -15.40 4.44
N LEU A 43 2.97 -14.86 5.19
CA LEU A 43 2.65 -13.45 5.19
C LEU A 43 3.53 -12.75 6.23
N TRP A 44 4.20 -11.66 5.87
CA TRP A 44 5.11 -10.96 6.79
C TRP A 44 4.55 -9.65 7.33
N ALA A 45 4.82 -9.37 8.60
CA ALA A 45 4.94 -8.03 9.15
C ALA A 45 6.43 -7.65 9.17
N SER A 46 6.87 -6.89 8.17
CA SER A 46 8.28 -6.49 8.01
C SER A 46 8.48 -5.05 8.47
N ALA A 47 9.49 -4.81 9.30
CA ALA A 47 9.81 -3.49 9.84
C ALA A 47 11.27 -3.10 9.55
N LEU A 48 11.48 -1.83 9.21
CA LEU A 48 12.77 -1.16 9.14
C LEU A 48 12.74 0.05 10.08
N VAL A 49 13.65 0.10 11.04
CA VAL A 49 13.82 1.26 11.93
C VAL A 49 15.11 1.98 11.56
N LEU A 50 15.01 3.29 11.37
CA LEU A 50 16.13 4.18 11.05
C LEU A 50 16.26 5.24 12.13
N LYS A 51 17.50 5.51 12.57
CA LYS A 51 17.82 6.57 13.52
C LYS A 51 19.02 7.38 13.04
N SER A 52 18.84 8.69 12.88
CA SER A 52 19.89 9.61 12.40
C SER A 52 19.66 11.01 12.96
N GLY A 53 20.72 11.69 13.41
CA GLY A 53 20.64 13.09 13.85
C GLY A 53 19.60 13.38 14.94
N GLY A 54 19.32 12.41 15.82
CA GLY A 54 18.29 12.52 16.88
C GLY A 54 16.86 12.19 16.43
N ALA A 55 16.59 12.11 15.13
CA ALA A 55 15.33 11.63 14.59
C ALA A 55 15.31 10.11 14.45
N GLN A 56 14.13 9.51 14.60
CA GLN A 56 13.91 8.08 14.42
C GLN A 56 12.56 7.86 13.72
N CYS A 57 12.52 6.96 12.74
CA CYS A 57 11.29 6.54 12.08
C CYS A 57 11.24 5.02 11.89
N ALA A 58 10.04 4.48 11.71
CA ALA A 58 9.80 3.09 11.39
C ALA A 58 8.97 2.97 10.11
N LEU A 59 9.44 2.16 9.15
CA LEU A 59 8.66 1.72 7.99
C LEU A 59 8.19 0.30 8.23
N VAL A 60 6.90 0.04 8.04
CA VAL A 60 6.26 -1.26 8.24
C VAL A 60 5.47 -1.63 6.98
N ALA A 61 5.74 -2.82 6.46
CA ALA A 61 5.03 -3.42 5.33
C ALA A 61 4.36 -4.72 5.76
N LEU A 62 3.06 -4.84 5.52
CA LEU A 62 2.24 -6.00 5.88
C LEU A 62 1.79 -6.77 4.64
N ASP A 63 1.94 -8.09 4.64
CA ASP A 63 1.33 -8.93 3.60
C ASP A 63 -0.14 -9.19 3.88
N LEU A 64 -0.97 -8.15 3.70
CA LEU A 64 -2.42 -8.17 3.85
C LEU A 64 -3.08 -7.41 2.69
N LEU A 65 -4.39 -7.54 2.52
CA LEU A 65 -5.13 -6.75 1.52
C LEU A 65 -5.09 -5.26 1.88
N PHE A 66 -5.53 -4.92 3.09
CA PHE A 66 -5.44 -3.60 3.72
C PHE A 66 -5.86 -3.70 5.19
N LEU A 67 -5.83 -2.58 5.91
CA LEU A 67 -6.46 -2.42 7.23
C LEU A 67 -7.49 -1.29 7.17
N ASP A 68 -8.49 -1.31 8.05
CA ASP A 68 -9.30 -0.11 8.26
C ASP A 68 -8.48 1.00 8.96
N PRO A 69 -8.78 2.29 8.74
CA PRO A 69 -8.02 3.40 9.34
C PRO A 69 -7.95 3.36 10.88
N PRO A 70 -9.03 3.04 11.63
CA PRO A 70 -8.95 2.89 13.09
C PRO A 70 -7.97 1.81 13.55
N THR A 71 -7.97 0.64 12.90
CA THR A 71 -7.03 -0.45 13.19
C THR A 71 -5.59 -0.05 12.85
N ALA A 72 -5.35 0.53 11.67
CA ALA A 72 -4.02 1.00 11.29
C ALA A 72 -3.49 2.06 12.26
N ARG A 73 -4.33 3.04 12.64
CA ARG A 73 -3.98 4.09 13.62
C ARG A 73 -3.68 3.50 15.01
N ARG A 74 -4.46 2.51 15.46
CA ARG A 74 -4.21 1.80 16.73
C ARG A 74 -2.85 1.13 16.72
N ILE A 75 -2.52 0.39 15.66
CA ILE A 75 -1.23 -0.31 15.51
C ILE A 75 -0.09 0.71 15.45
N ARG A 76 -0.23 1.77 14.64
CA ARG A 76 0.77 2.84 14.48
C ARG A 76 1.13 3.48 15.83
N ARG A 77 0.13 3.81 16.65
CA ARG A 77 0.32 4.35 18.01
C ARG A 77 0.99 3.37 18.96
N ARG A 78 0.68 2.07 18.87
CA ARG A 78 1.36 1.05 19.70
C ARG A 78 2.84 0.93 19.35
N VAL A 79 3.18 0.94 18.05
CA VAL A 79 4.58 0.95 17.61
C VAL A 79 5.27 2.25 18.05
N ALA A 80 4.62 3.39 17.86
CA ALA A 80 5.16 4.69 18.25
C ALA A 80 5.50 4.74 19.75
N ALA A 81 4.57 4.26 20.59
CA ALA A 81 4.78 4.13 22.03
C ALA A 81 5.93 3.16 22.37
N ALA A 82 6.01 2.00 21.72
CA ALA A 82 7.04 1.01 21.96
C ALA A 82 8.45 1.50 21.55
N LEU A 83 8.52 2.33 20.52
CA LEU A 83 9.78 2.90 20.01
C LEU A 83 10.15 4.25 20.64
N GLY A 84 9.25 4.86 21.42
CA GLY A 84 9.44 6.20 21.98
C GLY A 84 9.50 7.30 20.92
N VAL A 85 8.68 7.21 19.87
CA VAL A 85 8.59 8.18 18.78
C VAL A 85 7.17 8.71 18.63
N GLU A 86 7.01 9.79 17.87
CA GLU A 86 5.69 10.31 17.49
C GLU A 86 4.96 9.38 16.52
N ASP A 87 3.62 9.41 16.56
CA ASP A 87 2.75 8.63 15.67
C ASP A 87 3.04 8.92 14.18
N SER A 88 3.42 10.17 13.87
CA SER A 88 3.82 10.60 12.52
C SER A 88 5.12 9.95 12.03
N ALA A 89 5.93 9.35 12.91
CA ALA A 89 7.19 8.70 12.57
C ALA A 89 7.07 7.20 12.27
N VAL A 90 5.87 6.63 12.37
CA VAL A 90 5.61 5.22 12.05
C VAL A 90 4.76 5.14 10.79
N PHE A 91 5.27 4.49 9.76
CA PHE A 91 4.60 4.32 8.47
C PHE A 91 4.15 2.88 8.32
N ILE A 92 2.86 2.63 8.10
CA ILE A 92 2.34 1.27 7.91
C ILE A 92 1.61 1.21 6.58
N SER A 93 1.94 0.22 5.73
CA SER A 93 1.15 -0.08 4.54
C SER A 93 0.95 -1.58 4.36
N CYS A 94 0.03 -1.94 3.46
CA CYS A 94 -0.24 -3.32 3.07
C CYS A 94 0.24 -3.59 1.63
N SER A 95 0.69 -4.82 1.34
CA SER A 95 1.11 -5.24 0.00
C SER A 95 -0.07 -5.40 -0.96
N HIS A 96 -1.30 -5.45 -0.44
CA HIS A 96 -2.51 -5.68 -1.21
C HIS A 96 -2.63 -7.09 -1.77
N THR A 97 -2.04 -8.09 -1.12
CA THR A 97 -2.28 -9.48 -1.52
C THR A 97 -3.76 -9.85 -1.37
N HIS A 98 -4.33 -10.45 -2.41
CA HIS A 98 -5.68 -11.05 -2.39
C HIS A 98 -5.67 -12.48 -1.83
N SER A 99 -4.55 -12.98 -1.32
CA SER A 99 -4.41 -14.33 -0.76
C SER A 99 -4.05 -14.29 0.74
N GLY A 100 -4.50 -13.24 1.44
CA GLY A 100 -4.47 -13.12 2.90
C GLY A 100 -5.89 -13.16 3.52
N PRO A 101 -6.01 -13.20 4.85
CA PRO A 101 -7.28 -13.26 5.56
C PRO A 101 -8.07 -11.94 5.50
N VAL A 102 -9.37 -12.00 5.83
CA VAL A 102 -10.22 -10.81 5.96
C VAL A 102 -9.80 -9.95 7.15
N THR A 103 -9.51 -8.68 6.90
CA THR A 103 -8.95 -7.73 7.89
C THR A 103 -9.76 -6.45 8.05
N SER A 104 -10.77 -6.23 7.21
CA SER A 104 -11.64 -5.07 7.29
C SER A 104 -13.00 -5.37 6.67
N PHE A 105 -14.02 -4.64 7.09
CA PHE A 105 -15.36 -4.68 6.53
C PHE A 105 -15.46 -3.72 5.34
N LEU A 106 -16.06 -4.14 4.22
CA LEU A 106 -16.35 -3.26 3.09
C LEU A 106 -17.86 -3.07 2.91
N ALA A 107 -18.31 -1.81 2.94
CA ALA A 107 -19.73 -1.49 2.78
C ALA A 107 -20.27 -1.89 1.40
N GLY A 108 -19.42 -1.86 0.36
CA GLY A 108 -19.76 -2.32 -0.98
C GLY A 108 -19.95 -3.83 -1.12
N TRP A 109 -19.47 -4.62 -0.14
CA TRP A 109 -19.65 -6.08 -0.11
C TRP A 109 -20.55 -6.51 1.05
N ALA A 110 -21.33 -5.58 1.61
CA ALA A 110 -22.17 -5.84 2.77
C ALA A 110 -23.22 -6.93 2.46
N GLY A 111 -23.11 -8.08 3.13
CA GLY A 111 -24.02 -9.21 2.96
C GLY A 111 -23.50 -10.31 2.03
N ASP A 112 -22.31 -10.14 1.44
CA ASP A 112 -21.62 -11.24 0.77
C ASP A 112 -21.05 -12.21 1.82
N ILE A 113 -21.50 -13.47 1.78
CA ILE A 113 -21.04 -14.52 2.70
C ILE A 113 -19.56 -14.86 2.50
N ALA A 114 -18.99 -14.57 1.32
CA ALA A 114 -17.57 -14.68 1.04
C ALA A 114 -16.75 -13.50 1.61
N MET A 115 -17.41 -12.50 2.20
CA MET A 115 -16.79 -11.34 2.85
C MET A 115 -17.29 -11.18 4.30
N PRO A 116 -16.99 -12.14 5.19
CA PRO A 116 -17.39 -12.07 6.59
C PRO A 116 -16.74 -10.90 7.33
N ALA A 117 -17.20 -10.63 8.55
CA ALA A 117 -16.51 -9.69 9.43
C ALA A 117 -15.07 -10.17 9.72
N PRO A 118 -14.10 -9.25 9.88
CA PRO A 118 -12.75 -9.62 10.23
C PRO A 118 -12.69 -10.28 11.61
N ASP A 119 -11.81 -11.27 11.76
CA ASP A 119 -11.56 -11.93 13.05
C ASP A 119 -10.78 -10.98 13.98
N PRO A 120 -11.39 -10.52 15.11
CA PRO A 120 -10.74 -9.60 16.02
C PRO A 120 -9.49 -10.20 16.68
N GLU A 121 -9.45 -11.52 16.91
CA GLU A 121 -8.27 -12.18 17.49
C GLU A 121 -7.10 -12.19 16.49
N PHE A 122 -7.40 -12.42 15.20
CA PHE A 122 -6.39 -12.29 14.16
C PHE A 122 -5.85 -10.86 14.05
N LEU A 123 -6.73 -9.85 14.08
CA LEU A 123 -6.29 -8.45 14.05
C LEU A 123 -5.43 -8.07 15.26
N GLU A 124 -5.70 -8.62 16.44
CA GLU A 124 -4.85 -8.40 17.61
C GLU A 124 -3.50 -9.09 17.46
N ARG A 125 -3.45 -10.35 16.98
CA ARG A 125 -2.18 -11.04 16.67
C ARG A 125 -1.34 -10.28 15.65
N VAL A 126 -1.96 -9.73 14.61
CA VAL A 126 -1.27 -8.85 13.64
C VAL A 126 -0.72 -7.62 14.36
N SER A 127 -1.51 -6.98 15.22
CA SER A 127 -1.06 -5.81 15.96
C SER A 127 0.14 -6.12 16.87
N GLU A 128 0.14 -7.25 17.56
CA GLU A 128 1.27 -7.71 18.39
C GLU A 128 2.50 -8.01 17.54
N ALA A 129 2.35 -8.73 16.43
CA ALA A 129 3.44 -9.05 15.51
C ALA A 129 4.08 -7.79 14.89
N VAL A 130 3.28 -6.77 14.57
CA VAL A 130 3.80 -5.49 14.07
C VAL A 130 4.64 -4.78 15.12
N VAL A 131 4.14 -4.68 16.37
CA VAL A 131 4.91 -4.11 17.47
C VAL A 131 6.19 -4.90 17.70
N HIS A 132 6.12 -6.23 17.68
CA HIS A 132 7.27 -7.11 17.86
C HIS A 132 8.33 -6.90 16.77
N SER A 133 7.93 -6.90 15.49
CA SER A 133 8.83 -6.66 14.36
C SER A 133 9.54 -5.30 14.48
N ALA A 134 8.84 -4.25 14.90
CA ALA A 134 9.42 -2.93 15.10
C ALA A 134 10.42 -2.90 16.27
N CYS A 135 10.11 -3.56 17.39
CA CYS A 135 11.00 -3.67 18.54
C CYS A 135 12.27 -4.48 18.23
N GLU A 136 12.16 -5.58 17.48
CA GLU A 136 13.32 -6.36 17.03
C GLU A 136 14.17 -5.57 16.03
N ALA A 137 13.55 -4.87 15.08
CA ALA A 137 14.25 -3.98 14.16
C ALA A 137 14.99 -2.86 14.91
N SER A 138 14.36 -2.25 15.92
CA SER A 138 15.00 -1.23 16.76
C SER A 138 16.17 -1.79 17.57
N SER A 139 16.02 -2.97 18.16
CA SER A 139 17.04 -3.61 19.00
C SER A 139 18.24 -4.12 18.20
N SER A 140 18.04 -4.47 16.93
CA SER A 140 19.09 -4.91 16.00
C SER A 140 19.82 -3.76 15.28
N MET A 141 19.50 -2.50 15.60
CA MET A 141 20.09 -1.34 14.93
C MET A 141 21.62 -1.33 15.01
N ARG A 142 22.28 -1.24 13.85
CA ARG A 142 23.74 -1.13 13.72
C ARG A 142 24.13 0.05 12.83
N PRO A 143 25.38 0.57 12.93
CA PRO A 143 25.85 1.64 12.06
C PRO A 143 25.62 1.30 10.58
N ALA A 144 25.06 2.25 9.84
CA ALA A 144 24.60 2.03 8.48
C ALA A 144 24.82 3.24 7.58
N SER A 145 24.62 3.05 6.29
CA SER A 145 24.46 4.10 5.29
C SER A 145 23.30 3.73 4.36
N LEU A 146 22.67 4.72 3.74
CA LEU A 146 21.54 4.48 2.84
C LEU A 146 21.67 5.24 1.54
N ALA A 147 21.01 4.75 0.49
CA ALA A 147 20.90 5.40 -0.79
C ALA A 147 19.54 5.08 -1.43
N TRP A 148 18.97 6.07 -2.11
CA TRP A 148 17.83 5.86 -2.99
C TRP A 148 18.29 5.55 -4.42
N THR A 149 17.52 4.70 -5.09
CA THR A 149 17.60 4.46 -6.52
C THR A 149 16.20 4.17 -7.06
N ALA A 150 16.06 4.12 -8.37
CA ALA A 150 14.83 3.72 -9.04
C ALA A 150 15.17 2.61 -10.03
N ALA A 151 14.51 1.45 -9.89
CA ALA A 151 14.54 0.43 -10.93
C ALA A 151 13.43 0.71 -11.94
N ARG A 152 13.63 0.35 -13.20
CA ARG A 152 12.54 0.28 -14.16
C ARG A 152 12.23 -1.18 -14.46
N VAL A 153 10.98 -1.59 -14.31
CA VAL A 153 10.53 -2.95 -14.60
C VAL A 153 9.39 -2.91 -15.61
N GLU A 154 9.60 -3.62 -16.72
CA GLU A 154 8.58 -3.81 -17.76
C GLU A 154 8.06 -5.24 -17.72
N GLY A 155 6.82 -5.43 -18.16
CA GLY A 155 6.27 -6.76 -18.37
C GLY A 155 5.98 -7.58 -17.10
N VAL A 156 5.68 -6.88 -16.01
CA VAL A 156 5.05 -7.43 -14.80
C VAL A 156 3.54 -7.15 -14.81
N GLY A 157 3.16 -5.93 -15.18
CA GLY A 157 1.76 -5.55 -15.35
C GLY A 157 1.66 -4.20 -16.04
N CYS A 158 0.43 -3.75 -16.23
CA CYS A 158 0.12 -2.45 -16.81
C CYS A 158 -1.24 -1.98 -16.30
N ASN A 159 -1.72 -0.88 -16.88
CA ASN A 159 -3.06 -0.40 -16.61
C ASN A 159 -4.12 -1.43 -17.05
N ARG A 160 -5.00 -1.80 -16.12
CA ARG A 160 -5.99 -2.86 -16.28
C ARG A 160 -7.29 -2.35 -16.90
N CYS A 161 -7.56 -1.05 -16.76
CA CYS A 161 -8.71 -0.36 -17.33
C CYS A 161 -8.52 -0.08 -18.83
N ASP A 162 -7.28 0.17 -19.24
CA ASP A 162 -6.84 0.30 -20.62
C ASP A 162 -5.34 -0.06 -20.71
N PRO A 163 -4.92 -1.13 -21.40
CA PRO A 163 -3.50 -1.52 -21.47
C PRO A 163 -2.60 -0.48 -22.14
N THR A 164 -3.17 0.51 -22.84
CA THR A 164 -2.43 1.65 -23.42
C THR A 164 -2.45 2.90 -22.54
N GLY A 165 -3.17 2.84 -21.41
CA GLY A 165 -3.31 3.93 -20.46
C GLY A 165 -2.06 4.14 -19.59
N PRO A 166 -2.10 5.16 -18.71
CA PRO A 166 -1.00 5.48 -17.82
C PRO A 166 -0.58 4.29 -16.95
N SER A 167 0.72 4.06 -16.83
CA SER A 167 1.32 3.06 -15.94
C SER A 167 2.60 3.62 -15.35
N ASP A 168 3.01 3.07 -14.20
CA ASP A 168 4.24 3.45 -13.51
C ASP A 168 5.18 2.23 -13.43
N PRO A 169 6.10 2.06 -14.40
CA PRO A 169 7.06 0.96 -14.40
C PRO A 169 8.24 1.21 -13.44
N GLU A 170 8.27 2.35 -12.75
CA GLU A 170 9.35 2.70 -11.84
C GLU A 170 9.14 2.10 -10.46
N VAL A 171 10.20 1.53 -9.89
CA VAL A 171 10.23 0.95 -8.55
C VAL A 171 11.11 1.82 -7.67
N GLY A 172 10.49 2.59 -6.79
CA GLY A 172 11.20 3.36 -5.79
C GLY A 172 11.93 2.45 -4.82
N THR A 173 13.25 2.60 -4.70
CA THR A 173 14.08 1.66 -3.96
C THR A 173 14.99 2.37 -2.97
N LEU A 174 14.84 2.05 -1.67
CA LEU A 174 15.78 2.46 -0.63
C LEU A 174 16.66 1.27 -0.25
N ALA A 175 17.96 1.38 -0.51
CA ALA A 175 18.95 0.41 -0.07
C ALA A 175 19.61 0.87 1.23
N VAL A 176 19.58 0.02 2.26
CA VAL A 176 20.22 0.28 3.55
C VAL A 176 21.34 -0.72 3.76
N ARG A 177 22.58 -0.23 3.89
CA ARG A 177 23.80 -1.03 3.97
C ARG A 177 24.41 -0.90 5.37
N GLY A 178 24.87 -2.01 5.94
CA GLY A 178 25.66 -1.98 7.17
C GLY A 178 27.08 -1.47 6.93
N GLN A 179 27.70 -0.79 7.90
CA GLN A 179 29.09 -0.34 7.76
C GLN A 179 30.09 -1.50 7.61
N GLU A 180 29.79 -2.66 8.18
CA GLU A 180 30.58 -3.90 8.05
C GLU A 180 30.41 -4.58 6.67
N GLY A 181 29.62 -3.98 5.78
CA GLY A 181 29.21 -4.59 4.51
C GLY A 181 27.85 -5.28 4.61
N GLY A 182 27.35 -5.72 3.45
CA GLY A 182 26.05 -6.37 3.34
C GLY A 182 24.85 -5.42 3.45
N ILE A 183 23.72 -5.88 2.93
CA ILE A 183 22.46 -5.14 2.95
C ILE A 183 21.69 -5.50 4.23
N ILE A 184 21.24 -4.48 4.96
CA ILE A 184 20.31 -4.64 6.10
C ILE A 184 18.90 -4.77 5.57
N SER A 185 18.52 -3.87 4.67
CA SER A 185 17.16 -3.77 4.17
C SER A 185 17.12 -3.21 2.76
N ILE A 186 16.14 -3.67 1.98
CA ILE A 186 15.72 -3.06 0.71
C ILE A 186 14.24 -2.77 0.83
N VAL A 187 13.87 -1.50 0.69
CA VAL A 187 12.47 -1.08 0.61
C VAL A 187 12.13 -0.88 -0.86
N MET A 188 11.02 -1.48 -1.30
CA MET A 188 10.49 -1.35 -2.65
C MET A 188 9.13 -0.66 -2.60
N VAL A 189 8.89 0.29 -3.51
CA VAL A 189 7.58 0.88 -3.77
C VAL A 189 7.22 0.60 -5.22
N TYR A 190 6.23 -0.25 -5.46
CA TYR A 190 5.81 -0.63 -6.81
C TYR A 190 4.29 -0.64 -6.95
N GLY A 191 3.77 0.09 -7.94
CA GLY A 191 2.33 0.27 -8.18
C GLY A 191 1.74 -0.87 -9.00
N MET A 192 1.51 -2.03 -8.37
CA MET A 192 0.93 -3.19 -9.05
C MET A 192 0.15 -4.09 -8.09
N HIS A 193 -1.11 -4.42 -8.42
CA HIS A 193 -1.94 -5.36 -7.64
C HIS A 193 -1.31 -6.77 -7.61
N PRO A 194 -1.01 -7.36 -6.44
CA PRO A 194 -0.65 -8.77 -6.30
C PRO A 194 -1.85 -9.70 -6.50
N THR A 195 -2.16 -9.93 -7.77
CA THR A 195 -3.34 -10.66 -8.25
C THR A 195 -2.97 -11.65 -9.37
N VAL A 196 -1.77 -12.23 -9.31
CA VAL A 196 -1.39 -13.33 -10.22
C VAL A 196 -2.16 -14.59 -9.83
N LEU A 197 -2.21 -14.89 -8.54
CA LEU A 197 -3.10 -15.89 -7.96
C LEU A 197 -4.51 -15.29 -7.89
N HIS A 198 -5.49 -16.01 -8.42
CA HIS A 198 -6.84 -15.50 -8.58
C HIS A 198 -7.84 -16.23 -7.67
N GLU A 199 -9.13 -16.08 -7.94
CA GLU A 199 -10.22 -16.59 -7.11
C GLU A 199 -10.27 -18.12 -6.95
N ASP A 200 -9.55 -18.87 -7.79
CA ASP A 200 -9.42 -20.33 -7.76
C ASP A 200 -8.34 -20.83 -6.78
N CYS A 201 -7.39 -19.99 -6.41
CA CYS A 201 -6.36 -20.33 -5.42
C CYS A 201 -6.93 -20.28 -4.01
N THR A 202 -6.73 -21.34 -3.22
CA THR A 202 -7.13 -21.44 -1.81
C THR A 202 -5.95 -21.51 -0.84
N LEU A 203 -4.74 -21.21 -1.30
CA LEU A 203 -3.55 -21.16 -0.44
C LEU A 203 -3.26 -19.72 -0.02
N VAL A 204 -2.86 -19.56 1.24
CA VAL A 204 -2.32 -18.28 1.72
C VAL A 204 -1.00 -17.98 1.01
N SER A 205 -0.85 -16.75 0.52
CA SER A 205 0.34 -16.31 -0.19
C SER A 205 0.43 -14.78 -0.22
N SER A 206 1.66 -14.27 -0.22
CA SER A 206 1.95 -12.86 -0.52
C SER A 206 2.04 -12.56 -2.02
N ASP A 207 1.76 -13.54 -2.90
CA ASP A 207 1.74 -13.46 -4.37
C ASP A 207 3.13 -13.14 -4.97
N PHE A 208 3.23 -12.46 -6.13
CA PHE A 208 4.52 -12.13 -6.74
C PHE A 208 5.49 -11.34 -5.83
N PRO A 209 5.04 -10.49 -4.87
CA PRO A 209 5.92 -9.90 -3.87
C PRO A 209 6.77 -10.92 -3.11
N HIS A 210 6.25 -12.13 -2.83
CA HIS A 210 7.02 -13.21 -2.21
C HIS A 210 8.33 -13.46 -2.96
N TYR A 211 8.20 -13.72 -4.26
CA TYR A 211 9.32 -14.13 -5.11
C TYR A 211 10.26 -12.99 -5.46
N ALA A 212 9.78 -11.74 -5.40
CA ALA A 212 10.66 -10.58 -5.46
C ALA A 212 11.59 -10.53 -4.24
N ARG A 213 11.09 -10.85 -3.03
CA ARG A 213 11.93 -10.95 -1.83
C ARG A 213 12.92 -12.10 -1.92
N ILE A 214 12.49 -13.28 -2.38
CA ILE A 214 13.38 -14.43 -2.59
C ILE A 214 14.55 -14.08 -3.51
N GLU A 215 14.29 -13.46 -4.66
CA GLU A 215 15.34 -13.02 -5.59
C GLU A 215 16.34 -12.04 -4.93
N LEU A 216 15.86 -11.12 -4.09
CA LEU A 216 16.72 -10.19 -3.36
C LEU A 216 17.55 -10.89 -2.27
N GLU A 217 16.95 -11.82 -1.53
CA GLU A 217 17.62 -12.62 -0.49
C GLU A 217 18.72 -13.51 -1.10
N GLU A 218 18.47 -14.11 -2.27
CA GLU A 218 19.48 -14.88 -3.02
C GLU A 218 20.64 -13.99 -3.51
N ARG A 219 20.38 -12.73 -3.86
CA ARG A 219 21.39 -11.78 -4.38
C ARG A 219 22.22 -11.11 -3.29
N PHE A 220 21.61 -10.75 -2.16
CA PHE A 220 22.24 -9.94 -1.11
C PHE A 220 22.40 -10.64 0.24
N GLY A 221 21.91 -11.88 0.36
CA GLY A 221 22.01 -12.73 1.55
C GLY A 221 20.73 -12.74 2.39
N GLY A 222 20.34 -13.93 2.87
CA GLY A 222 19.07 -14.16 3.57
C GLY A 222 18.91 -13.50 4.95
N SER A 223 19.93 -12.81 5.46
CA SER A 223 19.81 -11.99 6.67
C SER A 223 19.19 -10.60 6.41
N MET A 224 19.05 -10.20 5.14
CA MET A 224 18.46 -8.92 4.77
C MET A 224 16.92 -8.99 4.82
N VAL A 225 16.25 -7.90 5.20
CA VAL A 225 14.76 -7.84 5.21
C VAL A 225 14.26 -6.95 4.08
N ALA A 226 13.45 -7.51 3.19
CA ALA A 226 12.87 -6.79 2.05
C ALA A 226 11.44 -6.33 2.37
N LEU A 227 11.22 -5.01 2.37
CA LEU A 227 9.90 -4.40 2.55
C LEU A 227 9.29 -4.12 1.19
N TYR A 228 8.06 -4.59 0.95
CA TYR A 228 7.30 -4.31 -0.25
C TYR A 228 6.10 -3.42 0.10
N HIS A 229 6.12 -2.19 -0.41
CA HIS A 229 5.01 -1.25 -0.32
C HIS A 229 4.34 -1.13 -1.68
N THR A 230 3.01 -1.16 -1.69
CA THR A 230 2.24 -1.02 -2.92
C THR A 230 2.10 0.44 -3.26
N GLY A 231 2.62 0.85 -4.42
CA GLY A 231 2.37 2.17 -4.98
C GLY A 231 0.90 2.30 -5.44
N PRO A 232 0.47 3.48 -5.94
CA PRO A 232 -0.80 3.66 -6.62
C PRO A 232 -1.09 2.59 -7.68
N ALA A 233 -2.01 1.69 -7.34
CA ALA A 233 -2.30 0.49 -8.11
C ALA A 233 -3.80 0.31 -8.40
N GLY A 234 -4.68 1.27 -8.04
CA GLY A 234 -6.13 1.12 -8.18
C GLY A 234 -6.58 0.70 -9.60
N ASP A 235 -5.79 1.03 -10.61
CA ASP A 235 -5.95 0.66 -12.00
C ASP A 235 -4.78 -0.16 -12.59
N GLN A 236 -3.84 -0.65 -11.79
CA GLN A 236 -2.66 -1.41 -12.24
C GLN A 236 -2.81 -2.90 -11.90
N SER A 237 -2.57 -3.79 -12.86
CA SER A 237 -2.66 -5.24 -12.62
C SER A 237 -1.75 -6.05 -13.55
N PRO A 238 -1.31 -7.24 -13.11
CA PRO A 238 -0.61 -8.19 -13.96
C PRO A 238 -1.52 -8.84 -15.03
N ARG A 239 -2.82 -8.54 -15.07
CA ARG A 239 -3.85 -9.16 -15.94
C ARG A 239 -3.41 -9.38 -17.41
N TYR A 240 -2.76 -8.41 -18.03
CA TYR A 240 -2.34 -8.49 -19.45
C TYR A 240 -0.94 -9.09 -19.65
N HIS A 241 -0.26 -9.44 -18.56
CA HIS A 241 1.12 -9.93 -18.54
C HIS A 241 1.25 -11.34 -17.95
N VAL A 242 0.19 -11.87 -17.33
CA VAL A 242 0.11 -13.26 -16.88
C VAL A 242 -0.21 -14.20 -18.03
N LYS A 243 0.42 -15.38 -18.02
CA LYS A 243 0.13 -16.51 -18.91
C LYS A 243 -0.78 -17.55 -18.27
N SER A 244 -0.82 -17.59 -16.94
CA SER A 244 -1.63 -18.50 -16.14
C SER A 244 -1.81 -17.95 -14.71
N GLN A 245 -2.75 -18.49 -13.95
CA GLN A 245 -3.00 -18.12 -12.56
C GLN A 245 -2.32 -19.13 -11.62
N THR A 246 -0.99 -19.18 -11.65
CA THR A 246 -0.19 -20.21 -10.95
C THR A 246 0.96 -19.59 -10.16
N PHE A 247 1.46 -20.34 -9.16
CA PHE A 247 2.66 -19.95 -8.41
C PHE A 247 3.89 -19.80 -9.30
N ALA A 248 4.04 -20.63 -10.34
CA ALA A 248 5.12 -20.49 -11.31
C ALA A 248 5.06 -19.15 -12.07
N GLU A 249 3.84 -18.65 -12.35
CA GLU A 249 3.68 -17.34 -12.98
C GLU A 249 3.92 -16.20 -11.99
N ALA A 250 3.47 -16.34 -10.73
CA ALA A 250 3.77 -15.39 -9.66
C ALA A 250 5.29 -15.30 -9.43
N GLU A 251 5.99 -16.43 -9.46
CA GLU A 251 7.44 -16.51 -9.39
C GLU A 251 8.11 -15.81 -10.58
N ARG A 252 7.66 -16.10 -11.80
CA ARG A 252 8.22 -15.46 -13.00
C ARG A 252 8.13 -13.94 -12.92
N LEU A 253 6.99 -13.39 -12.47
CA LEU A 253 6.80 -11.96 -12.35
C LEU A 253 7.56 -11.38 -11.15
N GLY A 254 7.52 -12.05 -10.01
CA GLY A 254 8.21 -11.62 -8.79
C GLY A 254 9.72 -11.60 -8.96
N ARG A 255 10.33 -12.66 -9.53
CA ARG A 255 11.76 -12.69 -9.84
C ARG A 255 12.16 -11.63 -10.85
N ARG A 256 11.30 -11.31 -11.83
CA ARG A 256 11.54 -10.21 -12.77
C ARG A 256 11.64 -8.87 -12.06
N LEU A 257 10.72 -8.60 -11.13
CA LEU A 257 10.76 -7.42 -10.27
C LEU A 257 12.02 -7.42 -9.39
N GLY A 258 12.25 -8.51 -8.65
CA GLY A 258 13.39 -8.63 -7.74
C GLY A 258 14.73 -8.46 -8.45
N ALA A 259 14.89 -9.00 -9.65
CA ALA A 259 16.11 -8.86 -10.45
C ALA A 259 16.33 -7.42 -10.93
N ALA A 260 15.26 -6.72 -11.36
CA ALA A 260 15.35 -5.32 -11.74
C ALA A 260 15.79 -4.44 -10.55
N VAL A 261 15.20 -4.67 -9.37
CA VAL A 261 15.58 -3.99 -8.12
C VAL A 261 17.01 -4.34 -7.72
N ALA A 262 17.40 -5.62 -7.75
CA ALA A 262 18.75 -6.05 -7.41
C ALA A 262 19.81 -5.39 -8.29
N ASN A 263 19.56 -5.34 -9.61
CA ASN A 263 20.45 -4.68 -10.55
C ASN A 263 20.56 -3.18 -10.25
N ALA A 264 19.45 -2.50 -9.96
CA ALA A 264 19.46 -1.09 -9.61
C ALA A 264 20.22 -0.82 -8.30
N VAL A 265 20.08 -1.68 -7.29
CA VAL A 265 20.81 -1.58 -6.00
C VAL A 265 22.30 -1.84 -6.18
N ALA A 266 22.66 -2.85 -6.99
CA ALA A 266 24.06 -3.18 -7.30
C ALA A 266 24.76 -2.06 -8.09
N ALA A 267 24.01 -1.31 -8.91
CA ALA A 267 24.51 -0.20 -9.70
C ALA A 267 24.67 1.12 -8.92
N ILE A 268 24.23 1.19 -7.64
CA ILE A 268 24.37 2.41 -6.84
C ILE A 268 25.87 2.71 -6.63
N PRO A 269 26.37 3.89 -7.04
CA PRO A 269 27.74 4.29 -6.79
C PRO A 269 28.05 4.31 -5.29
N ALA A 270 29.23 3.82 -4.88
CA ALA A 270 29.60 3.79 -3.46
C ALA A 270 29.50 5.16 -2.79
N GLY A 271 29.85 6.23 -3.52
CA GLY A 271 29.75 7.61 -3.05
C GLY A 271 28.32 8.17 -2.93
N SER A 272 27.28 7.44 -3.33
CA SER A 272 25.88 7.85 -3.16
C SER A 272 25.30 7.46 -1.80
N TYR A 273 25.91 6.49 -1.11
CA TYR A 273 25.48 6.10 0.23
C TYR A 273 25.79 7.21 1.25
N ARG A 274 24.79 7.56 2.06
CA ARG A 274 24.87 8.60 3.09
C ARG A 274 24.76 7.96 4.47
N SER A 275 25.74 8.24 5.32
CA SER A 275 25.76 7.82 6.72
C SER A 275 25.10 8.82 7.65
N GLU A 276 24.70 10.00 7.15
CA GLU A 276 24.06 11.07 7.93
C GLU A 276 22.84 11.63 7.17
N PRO A 277 21.86 10.78 6.79
CA PRO A 277 20.65 11.25 6.13
C PRO A 277 19.78 12.06 7.11
N LEU A 278 19.10 13.07 6.59
CA LEU A 278 18.02 13.75 7.31
C LEU A 278 16.79 12.83 7.36
N ILE A 279 16.15 12.74 8.53
CA ILE A 279 14.87 12.05 8.70
C ILE A 279 13.85 13.06 9.23
N GLU A 280 12.78 13.26 8.49
CA GLU A 280 11.69 14.15 8.90
C GLU A 280 10.35 13.54 8.53
N CYS A 281 9.39 13.63 9.44
CA CYS A 281 8.06 13.05 9.28
C CYS A 281 6.99 14.13 9.43
N ARG A 282 5.94 14.05 8.62
CA ARG A 282 4.75 14.89 8.71
C ARG A 282 3.49 14.05 8.51
N LEU A 283 2.42 14.49 9.16
CA LEU A 283 1.10 13.87 9.08
C LEU A 283 0.09 15.02 8.99
N ALA A 284 -0.83 14.95 8.03
CA ALA A 284 -1.92 15.92 7.90
C ALA A 284 -3.24 15.19 7.70
N ALA A 285 -4.27 15.67 8.39
CA ALA A 285 -5.64 15.28 8.09
C ALA A 285 -6.11 15.98 6.80
N PHE A 286 -7.02 15.34 6.08
CA PHE A 286 -7.70 15.95 4.93
C PHE A 286 -9.16 15.50 4.88
N ASP A 287 -9.97 16.32 4.21
CA ASP A 287 -11.40 16.06 4.03
C ASP A 287 -11.67 15.52 2.62
N PRO A 288 -12.06 14.25 2.47
CA PRO A 288 -12.38 13.69 1.17
C PRO A 288 -13.72 14.21 0.64
N VAL A 289 -13.84 14.29 -0.68
CA VAL A 289 -15.07 14.71 -1.35
C VAL A 289 -15.99 13.50 -1.51
N ARG A 290 -17.13 13.50 -0.80
CA ARG A 290 -18.12 12.42 -0.90
C ARG A 290 -18.73 12.37 -2.30
N ARG A 291 -18.82 11.17 -2.86
CA ARG A 291 -19.55 10.95 -4.11
C ARG A 291 -21.05 10.95 -3.85
N ARG A 292 -21.82 11.49 -4.78
CA ARG A 292 -23.26 11.26 -4.82
C ARG A 292 -23.55 9.85 -5.31
N LEU A 293 -23.96 8.98 -4.39
CA LEU A 293 -24.40 7.63 -4.70
C LEU A 293 -25.83 7.65 -5.28
N PRO A 294 -26.18 6.69 -6.16
CA PRO A 294 -27.55 6.55 -6.67
C PRO A 294 -28.53 6.19 -5.55
N GLU A 295 -29.82 6.42 -5.79
CA GLU A 295 -30.86 5.86 -4.91
C GLU A 295 -30.89 4.33 -5.02
N PRO A 296 -31.23 3.57 -3.96
CA PRO A 296 -31.24 2.11 -4.02
C PRO A 296 -32.07 1.53 -5.17
N ALA A 297 -33.24 2.12 -5.44
CA ALA A 297 -34.09 1.68 -6.55
C ALA A 297 -33.45 1.95 -7.93
N GLU A 298 -32.62 2.97 -8.06
CA GLU A 298 -31.85 3.24 -9.28
C GLU A 298 -30.70 2.25 -9.44
N ALA A 299 -29.94 2.01 -8.37
CA ALA A 299 -28.87 1.01 -8.36
C ALA A 299 -29.40 -0.39 -8.70
N GLU A 300 -30.56 -0.77 -8.16
CA GLU A 300 -31.22 -2.05 -8.43
C GLU A 300 -31.64 -2.19 -9.91
N ARG A 301 -32.12 -1.10 -10.53
CA ARG A 301 -32.42 -1.10 -11.98
C ARG A 301 -31.14 -1.30 -12.80
N MET A 302 -30.06 -0.59 -12.47
CA MET A 302 -28.77 -0.75 -13.14
C MET A 302 -28.26 -2.19 -13.02
N LEU A 303 -28.35 -2.79 -11.83
CA LEU A 303 -27.97 -4.19 -11.63
C LEU A 303 -28.79 -5.14 -12.49
N ALA A 304 -30.11 -4.96 -12.59
CA ALA A 304 -30.97 -5.77 -13.43
C ALA A 304 -30.61 -5.64 -14.93
N GLU A 305 -30.27 -4.43 -15.38
CA GLU A 305 -29.82 -4.18 -16.76
C GLU A 305 -28.50 -4.89 -17.08
N TYR A 306 -27.48 -4.74 -16.23
CA TYR A 306 -26.19 -5.40 -16.42
C TYR A 306 -26.30 -6.92 -16.33
N SER A 307 -27.10 -7.43 -15.40
CA SER A 307 -27.35 -8.88 -15.27
C SER A 307 -28.02 -9.44 -16.52
N SER A 308 -29.00 -8.71 -17.07
CA SER A 308 -29.66 -9.08 -18.32
C SER A 308 -28.70 -9.04 -19.51
N ALA A 309 -27.81 -8.04 -19.56
CA ALA A 309 -26.79 -7.94 -20.61
C ALA A 309 -25.78 -9.10 -20.54
N LEU A 310 -25.28 -9.43 -19.35
CA LEU A 310 -24.41 -10.59 -19.12
C LEU A 310 -25.10 -11.89 -19.55
N HIS A 311 -26.36 -12.09 -19.17
CA HIS A 311 -27.13 -13.26 -19.56
C HIS A 311 -27.26 -13.38 -21.09
N ARG A 312 -27.59 -12.29 -21.79
CA ARG A 312 -27.64 -12.26 -23.26
C ARG A 312 -26.30 -12.60 -23.91
N LEU A 313 -25.19 -12.06 -23.40
CA LEU A 313 -23.85 -12.38 -23.91
C LEU A 313 -23.50 -13.86 -23.76
N ARG A 314 -23.82 -14.45 -22.59
CA ARG A 314 -23.61 -15.88 -22.35
C ARG A 314 -24.46 -16.75 -23.30
N LEU A 315 -25.73 -16.40 -23.49
CA LEU A 315 -26.62 -17.10 -24.42
C LEU A 315 -26.15 -17.00 -25.88
N ALA A 316 -25.59 -15.85 -26.27
CA ALA A 316 -25.07 -15.63 -27.60
C ALA A 316 -23.71 -16.33 -27.85
N GLY A 317 -23.14 -17.00 -26.86
CA GLY A 317 -21.81 -17.62 -26.97
C GLY A 317 -20.70 -16.59 -27.22
N ALA A 318 -20.85 -15.38 -26.66
CA ALA A 318 -19.85 -14.34 -26.79
C ALA A 318 -18.49 -14.80 -26.24
N ASP A 319 -17.41 -14.19 -26.73
CA ASP A 319 -16.07 -14.55 -26.29
C ASP A 319 -15.86 -14.29 -24.79
N ARG A 320 -14.88 -14.98 -24.21
CA ARG A 320 -14.59 -14.94 -22.78
C ARG A 320 -14.25 -13.53 -22.28
N ALA A 321 -13.63 -12.68 -23.10
CA ALA A 321 -13.24 -11.33 -22.69
C ALA A 321 -14.46 -10.40 -22.59
N ALA A 322 -15.41 -10.53 -23.53
CA ALA A 322 -16.69 -9.84 -23.49
C ALA A 322 -17.51 -10.27 -22.27
N VAL A 323 -17.61 -11.58 -22.01
CA VAL A 323 -18.31 -12.11 -20.83
C VAL A 323 -17.66 -11.61 -19.54
N ARG A 324 -16.34 -11.66 -19.42
CA ARG A 324 -15.63 -11.18 -18.21
C ARG A 324 -15.84 -9.70 -17.96
N THR A 325 -15.83 -8.88 -19.02
CA THR A 325 -16.11 -7.45 -18.91
C THR A 325 -17.52 -7.19 -18.37
N ALA A 326 -18.50 -7.94 -18.85
CA ALA A 326 -19.88 -7.84 -18.36
C ALA A 326 -20.03 -8.36 -16.91
N GLU A 327 -19.31 -9.42 -16.52
CA GLU A 327 -19.25 -9.88 -15.12
C GLU A 327 -18.72 -8.79 -14.19
N CYS A 328 -17.62 -8.12 -14.56
CA CYS A 328 -17.08 -7.01 -13.78
C CYS A 328 -18.08 -5.85 -13.64
N ALA A 329 -18.89 -5.58 -14.69
CA ALA A 329 -19.94 -4.58 -14.62
C ALA A 329 -21.06 -4.98 -13.65
N VAL A 330 -21.45 -6.25 -13.63
CA VAL A 330 -22.42 -6.79 -12.64
C VAL A 330 -21.86 -6.65 -11.22
N PHE A 331 -20.62 -7.06 -10.97
CA PHE A 331 -20.00 -6.92 -9.64
C PHE A 331 -19.95 -5.47 -9.17
N GLY A 332 -19.61 -4.54 -10.08
CA GLY A 332 -19.67 -3.12 -9.78
C GLY A 332 -21.08 -2.63 -9.43
N ALA A 333 -22.10 -3.08 -10.18
CA ALA A 333 -23.48 -2.70 -9.93
C ALA A 333 -24.03 -3.28 -8.61
N GLU A 334 -23.65 -4.51 -8.25
CA GLU A 334 -23.96 -5.09 -6.93
C GLU A 334 -23.36 -4.24 -5.82
N ALA A 335 -22.07 -3.88 -5.94
CA ALA A 335 -21.42 -2.99 -4.98
C ALA A 335 -22.15 -1.65 -4.86
N ALA A 336 -22.58 -1.07 -5.98
CA ALA A 336 -23.37 0.17 -5.99
C ALA A 336 -24.72 0.03 -5.26
N VAL A 337 -25.40 -1.12 -5.38
CA VAL A 337 -26.64 -1.40 -4.61
C VAL A 337 -26.35 -1.44 -3.12
N HIS A 338 -25.31 -2.16 -2.69
CA HIS A 338 -24.94 -2.25 -1.28
C HIS A 338 -24.55 -0.89 -0.69
N LEU A 339 -23.75 -0.11 -1.43
CA LEU A 339 -23.38 1.25 -1.05
C LEU A 339 -24.60 2.17 -0.97
N ALA A 340 -25.51 2.14 -1.95
CA ALA A 340 -26.72 2.95 -1.94
C ALA A 340 -27.62 2.63 -0.74
N ARG A 341 -27.79 1.34 -0.43
CA ARG A 341 -28.55 0.89 0.75
C ARG A 341 -27.88 1.34 2.05
N ALA A 342 -26.55 1.17 2.17
CA ALA A 342 -25.79 1.57 3.34
C ALA A 342 -25.79 3.10 3.55
N ALA A 343 -25.77 3.88 2.46
CA ALA A 343 -25.93 5.33 2.51
C ALA A 343 -27.33 5.71 2.99
N LYS A 344 -28.38 5.12 2.41
CA LYS A 344 -29.78 5.40 2.80
C LYS A 344 -30.08 5.03 4.25
N SER A 345 -29.47 3.97 4.78
CA SER A 345 -29.64 3.56 6.19
C SER A 345 -28.76 4.34 7.17
N GLY A 346 -27.87 5.21 6.69
CA GLY A 346 -26.86 5.90 7.52
C GLY A 346 -25.74 4.98 8.03
N THR A 347 -25.66 3.73 7.57
CA THR A 347 -24.57 2.80 7.93
C THR A 347 -23.24 3.27 7.35
N LEU A 348 -23.25 3.74 6.11
CA LEU A 348 -22.04 4.23 5.46
C LEU A 348 -21.49 5.48 6.15
N ASP A 349 -22.35 6.41 6.58
CA ASP A 349 -21.91 7.61 7.29
C ASP A 349 -21.34 7.29 8.66
N ARG A 350 -21.96 6.36 9.41
CA ARG A 350 -21.39 5.87 10.68
C ARG A 350 -20.00 5.27 10.49
N LEU A 351 -19.84 4.38 9.50
CA LEU A 351 -18.56 3.76 9.19
C LEU A 351 -17.47 4.80 8.87
N LEU A 352 -17.77 5.79 8.05
CA LEU A 352 -16.78 6.79 7.67
C LEU A 352 -16.48 7.79 8.79
N ASN A 353 -17.44 8.08 9.66
CA ASN A 353 -17.20 8.85 10.87
C ASN A 353 -16.26 8.11 11.83
N GLU A 354 -16.38 6.78 11.93
CA GLU A 354 -15.43 5.95 12.68
C GLU A 354 -14.02 5.98 12.05
N TYR A 355 -13.94 6.03 10.71
CA TYR A 355 -12.67 6.08 10.00
C TYR A 355 -11.92 7.40 10.17
N ALA A 356 -12.62 8.50 10.40
CA ALA A 356 -12.02 9.82 10.56
C ALA A 356 -11.05 9.91 11.76
N PRO A 357 -10.06 10.83 11.72
CA PRO A 357 -9.64 11.59 10.53
C PRO A 357 -8.99 10.72 9.46
N PHE A 358 -9.17 11.11 8.19
CA PHE A 358 -8.37 10.57 7.09
C PHE A 358 -7.06 11.33 7.02
N GLU A 359 -5.95 10.63 6.85
CA GLU A 359 -4.62 11.21 7.02
C GLU A 359 -3.72 10.87 5.83
N ILE A 360 -2.90 11.86 5.42
CA ILE A 360 -1.76 11.66 4.53
C ILE A 360 -0.50 11.81 5.37
N GLN A 361 0.42 10.89 5.18
CA GLN A 361 1.71 10.88 5.86
C GLN A 361 2.82 11.08 4.86
N ALA A 362 3.80 11.90 5.19
CA ALA A 362 5.02 12.05 4.39
C ALA A 362 6.25 11.82 5.28
N ILE A 363 7.15 10.94 4.85
CA ILE A 363 8.42 10.68 5.55
C ILE A 363 9.57 10.91 4.58
N ARG A 364 10.39 11.91 4.87
CA ARG A 364 11.65 12.17 4.17
C ARG A 364 12.77 11.35 4.80
N ILE A 365 13.54 10.67 3.95
CA ILE A 365 14.71 9.89 4.31
C ILE A 365 15.84 10.28 3.36
N GLY A 366 16.73 11.17 3.81
CA GLY A 366 17.80 11.72 2.99
C GLY A 366 17.27 12.69 1.92
N ASP A 367 17.44 12.33 0.66
CA ASP A 367 17.11 13.12 -0.52
C ASP A 367 15.79 12.73 -1.19
N CYS A 368 15.11 11.68 -0.71
CA CYS A 368 13.81 11.23 -1.19
C CYS A 368 12.81 11.10 -0.03
N ALA A 369 11.53 10.92 -0.37
CA ALA A 369 10.43 10.77 0.57
C ALA A 369 9.42 9.70 0.14
N LEU A 370 8.68 9.19 1.12
CA LEU A 370 7.47 8.40 0.91
C LEU A 370 6.24 9.24 1.22
N ALA A 371 5.20 9.13 0.40
CA ALA A 371 3.89 9.74 0.64
C ALA A 371 2.82 8.64 0.77
N GLY A 372 2.31 8.44 1.98
CA GLY A 372 1.31 7.43 2.30
C GLY A 372 -0.11 7.92 2.08
N LEU A 373 -0.88 7.18 1.29
CA LEU A 373 -2.26 7.46 0.89
C LEU A 373 -3.18 6.32 1.37
N PRO A 374 -4.27 6.61 2.10
CA PRO A 374 -5.12 5.57 2.69
C PRO A 374 -6.18 5.03 1.71
N ALA A 375 -5.82 4.72 0.46
CA ALA A 375 -6.79 4.27 -0.54
C ALA A 375 -6.19 3.37 -1.63
N GLU A 376 -7.06 2.65 -2.35
CA GLU A 376 -6.75 2.13 -3.68
C GLU A 376 -6.88 3.27 -4.69
N ILE A 377 -5.77 3.98 -4.94
CA ILE A 377 -5.74 5.15 -5.82
C ILE A 377 -5.14 4.82 -7.19
N PHE A 378 -5.70 5.45 -8.23
CA PHE A 378 -5.22 5.33 -9.61
C PHE A 378 -3.80 5.89 -9.76
N CYS A 379 -3.02 5.28 -10.67
CA CYS A 379 -1.58 5.55 -10.79
C CYS A 379 -1.25 7.01 -11.14
N GLU A 380 -2.14 7.70 -11.86
CA GLU A 380 -1.96 9.08 -12.32
C GLU A 380 -1.78 10.06 -11.16
N TYR A 381 -2.47 9.84 -10.04
CA TYR A 381 -2.31 10.68 -8.86
C TYR A 381 -0.93 10.47 -8.20
N GLY A 382 -0.40 9.24 -8.22
CA GLY A 382 0.95 8.94 -7.79
C GLY A 382 2.01 9.65 -8.62
N LEU A 383 1.85 9.63 -9.95
CA LEU A 383 2.72 10.34 -10.89
C LEU A 383 2.68 11.86 -10.66
N ARG A 384 1.50 12.43 -10.40
CA ARG A 384 1.34 13.85 -10.06
C ARG A 384 2.03 14.22 -8.75
N ILE A 385 1.95 13.39 -7.71
CA ILE A 385 2.67 13.59 -6.44
C ILE A 385 4.18 13.54 -6.66
N ARG A 386 4.68 12.55 -7.41
CA ARG A 386 6.11 12.44 -7.75
C ARG A 386 6.58 13.68 -8.52
N GLN A 387 5.80 14.14 -9.50
CA GLN A 387 6.10 15.33 -10.28
C GLN A 387 6.15 16.59 -9.39
N ALA A 388 5.16 16.78 -8.51
CA ALA A 388 5.12 17.91 -7.58
C ALA A 388 6.32 17.94 -6.62
N ALA A 389 6.86 16.78 -6.25
CA ALA A 389 8.07 16.66 -5.43
C ALA A 389 9.39 16.84 -6.23
N GLY A 390 9.31 17.09 -7.54
CA GLY A 390 10.47 17.15 -8.42
C GLY A 390 11.18 15.80 -8.59
N GLY A 391 10.42 14.70 -8.61
CA GLY A 391 10.94 13.34 -8.74
C GLY A 391 11.46 12.72 -7.43
N ARG A 392 11.39 13.43 -6.31
CA ARG A 392 11.97 13.03 -5.01
C ARG A 392 10.96 12.39 -4.06
N ALA A 393 9.90 11.79 -4.58
CA ALA A 393 8.90 11.12 -3.75
C ALA A 393 8.26 9.92 -4.45
N PHE A 394 8.00 8.87 -3.67
CA PHE A 394 7.19 7.73 -4.09
C PHE A 394 5.90 7.69 -3.27
N ALA A 395 4.76 7.67 -3.96
CA ALA A 395 3.47 7.46 -3.33
C ALA A 395 3.30 5.98 -2.98
N VAL A 396 2.68 5.71 -1.83
CA VAL A 396 2.33 4.37 -1.35
C VAL A 396 0.83 4.36 -1.06
N SER A 397 0.12 3.45 -1.70
CA SER A 397 -1.29 3.18 -1.44
C SER A 397 -1.47 2.33 -0.20
N LEU A 398 -2.70 2.32 0.33
CA LEU A 398 -3.08 1.51 1.49
C LEU A 398 -2.18 1.75 2.70
N ALA A 399 -1.64 2.97 2.78
CA ALA A 399 -0.83 3.42 3.90
C ALA A 399 -1.76 4.05 4.95
N ASN A 400 -1.57 3.66 6.21
CA ASN A 400 -2.40 4.09 7.35
C ASN A 400 -3.90 3.73 7.21
N GLY A 401 -4.22 2.75 6.37
CA GLY A 401 -5.55 2.17 6.23
C GLY A 401 -6.13 2.29 4.82
N HIS A 402 -7.41 1.94 4.70
CA HIS A 402 -8.19 2.01 3.46
C HIS A 402 -9.52 2.72 3.70
N MET A 403 -9.81 3.72 2.88
CA MET A 403 -10.97 4.59 3.06
C MET A 403 -12.31 4.02 2.59
N GLN A 404 -12.38 2.79 2.10
CA GLN A 404 -13.48 2.20 1.30
C GLN A 404 -13.42 2.56 -0.19
N GLY A 405 -13.41 1.52 -1.03
CA GLY A 405 -13.44 1.64 -2.48
C GLY A 405 -12.18 2.22 -3.12
N TYR A 406 -12.37 2.77 -4.31
CA TYR A 406 -11.31 3.32 -5.17
C TYR A 406 -11.34 4.85 -5.21
N ILE A 407 -10.18 5.45 -5.45
CA ILE A 407 -10.04 6.84 -5.88
C ILE A 407 -9.67 6.83 -7.37
N THR A 408 -10.69 7.02 -8.21
CA THR A 408 -10.60 7.01 -9.67
C THR A 408 -10.28 8.40 -10.23
N THR A 409 -9.74 8.48 -11.44
CA THR A 409 -9.67 9.73 -12.20
C THR A 409 -11.05 10.26 -12.62
N ALA A 410 -11.12 11.53 -13.04
CA ALA A 410 -12.36 12.12 -13.55
C ALA A 410 -12.86 11.37 -14.80
N GLU A 411 -11.96 10.98 -15.69
CA GLU A 411 -12.22 10.20 -16.90
C GLU A 411 -12.77 8.81 -16.56
N ALA A 412 -12.11 8.08 -15.65
CA ALA A 412 -12.56 6.76 -15.21
C ALA A 412 -13.90 6.83 -14.47
N SER A 413 -14.10 7.84 -13.62
CA SER A 413 -15.37 8.08 -12.96
C SER A 413 -16.52 8.30 -13.94
N LYS A 414 -16.29 8.97 -15.08
CA LYS A 414 -17.29 9.19 -16.14
C LYS A 414 -17.52 7.93 -16.98
N LYS A 415 -16.44 7.20 -17.30
CA LYS A 415 -16.50 5.95 -18.08
C LYS A 415 -17.26 4.85 -17.33
N GLY A 416 -17.21 4.86 -16.01
CA GLY A 416 -17.77 3.80 -15.17
C GLY A 416 -16.84 2.58 -15.14
N GLY A 417 -17.40 1.43 -14.77
CA GLY A 417 -16.64 0.20 -14.54
C GLY A 417 -16.58 -0.20 -13.07
N TYR A 418 -15.79 -1.23 -12.76
CA TYR A 418 -15.74 -1.83 -11.43
C TYR A 418 -15.26 -0.84 -10.38
N GLU A 419 -14.14 -0.17 -10.62
CA GLU A 419 -13.52 0.77 -9.70
C GLU A 419 -14.44 1.96 -9.44
N ALA A 420 -14.98 2.54 -10.53
CA ALA A 420 -15.89 3.68 -10.45
C ALA A 420 -17.21 3.30 -9.77
N ALA A 421 -17.71 2.08 -9.93
CA ALA A 421 -18.94 1.64 -9.26
C ALA A 421 -18.73 1.41 -7.75
N GLY A 422 -17.57 0.86 -7.36
CA GLY A 422 -17.17 0.67 -5.96
C GLY A 422 -16.67 1.95 -5.26
N ALA A 423 -16.49 3.05 -5.97
CA ALA A 423 -15.99 4.31 -5.41
C ALA A 423 -17.01 4.98 -4.48
N VAL A 424 -16.61 5.14 -3.21
CA VAL A 424 -17.35 5.86 -2.16
C VAL A 424 -17.11 7.37 -2.20
N PHE A 425 -15.95 7.76 -2.71
CA PHE A 425 -15.54 9.17 -2.85
C PHE A 425 -15.48 9.59 -4.31
N ASP A 426 -15.64 10.89 -4.52
CA ASP A 426 -15.55 11.52 -5.83
C ASP A 426 -14.08 11.66 -6.24
N TRP A 427 -13.81 11.66 -7.55
CA TRP A 427 -12.46 11.78 -8.12
C TRP A 427 -11.70 13.02 -7.62
N ARG A 428 -12.41 14.10 -7.23
CA ARG A 428 -11.80 15.29 -6.62
C ARG A 428 -11.04 14.98 -5.32
N THR A 429 -11.37 13.90 -4.64
CA THR A 429 -10.60 13.42 -3.48
C THR A 429 -9.16 13.11 -3.85
N GLY A 430 -8.91 12.59 -5.06
CA GLY A 430 -7.55 12.38 -5.54
C GLY A 430 -6.79 13.69 -5.73
N ASP A 431 -7.46 14.77 -6.14
CA ASP A 431 -6.83 16.10 -6.23
C ASP A 431 -6.48 16.66 -4.85
N VAL A 432 -7.42 16.58 -3.90
CA VAL A 432 -7.17 16.95 -2.49
C VAL A 432 -5.99 16.17 -1.91
N MET A 433 -5.89 14.87 -2.24
CA MET A 433 -4.76 14.05 -1.81
C MET A 433 -3.43 14.50 -2.43
N VAL A 434 -3.41 14.80 -3.74
CA VAL A 434 -2.21 15.32 -4.43
C VAL A 434 -1.76 16.65 -3.82
N GLU A 435 -2.70 17.57 -3.60
CA GLU A 435 -2.42 18.89 -3.01
C GLU A 435 -1.88 18.76 -1.58
N THR A 436 -2.55 17.97 -0.75
CA THR A 436 -2.15 17.74 0.65
C THR A 436 -0.78 17.05 0.74
N ALA A 437 -0.56 15.99 -0.06
CA ALA A 437 0.75 15.33 -0.13
C ALA A 437 1.83 16.27 -0.65
N GLY A 438 1.53 17.06 -1.69
CA GLY A 438 2.43 18.06 -2.26
C GLY A 438 2.86 19.09 -1.21
N ALA A 439 1.93 19.66 -0.45
CA ALA A 439 2.22 20.62 0.62
C ALA A 439 3.10 20.01 1.72
N LEU A 440 2.81 18.76 2.13
CA LEU A 440 3.65 18.05 3.09
C LEU A 440 5.08 17.86 2.57
N LEU A 441 5.23 17.40 1.33
CA LEU A 441 6.53 17.17 0.69
C LEU A 441 7.30 18.49 0.50
N GLU A 442 6.65 19.56 0.06
CA GLU A 442 7.26 20.88 -0.04
C GLU A 442 7.79 21.35 1.32
N SER A 443 7.01 21.16 2.39
CA SER A 443 7.44 21.50 3.76
C SER A 443 8.65 20.70 4.22
N LEU A 444 8.76 19.42 3.82
CA LEU A 444 9.88 18.53 4.14
C LEU A 444 11.16 18.88 3.37
N PHE A 445 11.05 19.43 2.17
CA PHE A 445 12.21 19.80 1.34
C PHE A 445 12.59 21.28 1.45
N SER A 446 11.78 22.10 2.10
CA SER A 446 12.04 23.53 2.28
C SER A 446 13.11 23.81 3.35
N PRO A 447 14.06 24.75 3.12
CA PRO A 447 15.09 25.09 4.09
C PRO A 447 14.56 25.74 5.39
N LYS A 448 13.32 26.26 5.37
CA LYS A 448 12.73 27.09 6.44
C LYS A 448 12.44 26.34 7.75
N GLY A 449 12.47 25.01 7.78
CA GLY A 449 12.36 24.24 9.03
C GLY A 449 13.62 24.26 9.92
N ARG A 450 14.72 24.87 9.46
CA ARG A 450 16.01 24.87 10.19
C ARG A 450 16.13 25.94 11.29
N SER A 451 15.32 27.01 11.29
CA SER A 451 15.54 28.16 12.19
C SER A 451 14.82 28.08 13.54
N ASP A 452 13.69 27.38 13.64
CA ASP A 452 12.78 27.60 14.78
C ASP A 452 13.09 26.73 16.00
N ALA A 453 14.10 25.86 15.91
CA ALA A 453 14.57 25.02 17.02
C ALA A 453 15.83 25.55 17.73
N GLN A 454 16.41 26.67 17.29
CA GLN A 454 17.66 27.21 17.87
C GLN A 454 17.55 28.61 18.50
N THR A 455 16.40 29.28 18.45
CA THR A 455 16.22 30.60 19.09
C THR A 455 15.22 30.52 20.23
N GLY A 456 15.62 29.87 21.32
CA GLY A 456 14.76 29.70 22.48
C GLY A 456 15.54 29.51 23.77
N HIS A 457 16.61 30.28 24.01
CA HIS A 457 17.14 30.61 25.35
C HIS A 457 18.25 31.65 25.18
N ASP A 458 17.88 32.93 25.20
CA ASP A 458 18.75 33.97 25.75
C ASP A 458 17.93 35.24 25.98
N SER A 459 17.46 35.41 27.21
CA SER A 459 17.21 36.72 27.80
C SER A 459 17.03 36.57 29.31
N GLY A 460 17.95 37.11 30.10
CA GLY A 460 17.71 37.37 31.51
C GLY A 460 18.94 37.33 32.40
N SER A 461 19.85 38.28 32.17
CA SER A 461 20.82 38.79 33.15
C SER A 461 20.15 39.34 34.40
#